data_AF-A1WZA6-F1
#
_entry.id   AF-A1WZA6-F1
#
_cell.length_a   1.000
_cell.length_b   1.000
_cell.length_c   1.000
_cell.angle_alpha   90.00
_cell.angle_beta   90.00
_cell.angle_gamma   90.00
#
_symmetry.space_group_name_H-M   'P 1'
#
loop_
_entity.id
_entity.type
_entity.pdbx_description
1 polymer ?
#
loop_
_entity_poly.entity_id
_entity_poly.type
_entity_poly.pdbx_seq_one_letter_code
_entity_poly.pdbx_strand_id
1 'polypeptide(L)'
;MPAARQGPAAAREPASQGGDGMPLPSTATIGVAVAGRAVHVCLRRRSRYAYTAETIHAPGANGRRDALRAACRRLGVGRSRAALALPEGRVQRRLLALPTPLRRSEYRAVLRLHVRRALPAPASVWRYCLSSEHHRPHLLAARHTDLQAGQTLLRDAGLRPVALVASRDALAHAAGAPPQPLPDTPGARLARALAEAARRPGPNNLLHARNPSAHGADHSLRTAAGAALAIGLAGVAAHAHWGAPTGSFGSHDATNTAEDRSPSPPPEPDPDPEPPTAEPAPPAEPASQLPPDPADARRQAIPGWLDTLAKALPEGTRLKTVELGETLAIEAVTAQPEHTEAYLNALQEAGFEAVHLAQMRRTEHGLRRLSLRGRPQLRDEPPAAPPETTLREQLGDLSRELEAHGLVLEDLHRQEGDDDEVVARLHIAGEYAALREWLAAEAESSRRRGVHRLHLHAAEPPRLEAEVTIALHPPEVQP
;
A
#
# COMPACT_ATOMS: atom_id res chain seq x y z
N MET A 1 -8.21 8.14 94.16
CA MET A 1 -7.60 9.13 93.23
C MET A 1 -6.14 8.75 93.08
N PRO A 2 -5.76 8.02 92.02
CA PRO A 2 -5.09 8.69 90.90
C PRO A 2 -5.34 8.08 89.50
N ALA A 3 -4.90 8.83 88.50
CA ALA A 3 -4.93 8.55 87.07
C ALA A 3 -3.87 7.52 86.61
N ALA A 4 -4.14 6.81 85.51
CA ALA A 4 -3.17 5.98 84.81
C ALA A 4 -2.86 6.55 83.41
N ARG A 5 -1.57 6.87 83.21
CA ARG A 5 -0.95 7.21 81.92
C ARG A 5 -0.48 5.95 81.19
N GLN A 6 -0.39 6.11 79.88
CA GLN A 6 -0.01 5.16 78.82
C GLN A 6 1.43 4.62 78.91
N GLY A 7 1.64 3.43 78.31
CA GLY A 7 2.94 2.93 77.84
C GLY A 7 2.80 1.57 77.10
N PRO A 8 3.60 1.28 76.05
CA PRO A 8 3.12 0.55 74.85
C PRO A 8 3.64 -0.90 74.75
N ALA A 9 2.89 -1.76 74.03
CA ALA A 9 3.29 -3.14 73.74
C ALA A 9 3.69 -3.29 72.26
N ALA A 10 4.93 -3.72 72.07
CA ALA A 10 5.53 -4.13 70.82
C ALA A 10 4.85 -5.39 70.26
N ALA A 11 4.51 -5.37 68.97
CA ALA A 11 4.10 -6.55 68.23
C ALA A 11 5.33 -7.20 67.56
N ARG A 12 5.62 -8.43 67.97
CA ARG A 12 6.55 -9.36 67.31
C ARG A 12 5.91 -9.88 66.01
N GLU A 13 6.76 -10.05 65.00
CA GLU A 13 6.47 -10.78 63.75
C GLU A 13 6.04 -12.23 64.02
N PRO A 14 5.38 -12.86 63.03
CA PRO A 14 5.94 -14.10 62.53
C PRO A 14 6.10 -14.10 61.00
N ALA A 15 7.19 -14.73 60.56
CA ALA A 15 7.45 -15.08 59.17
C ALA A 15 6.75 -16.40 58.81
N SER A 16 6.07 -16.45 57.66
CA SER A 16 6.35 -17.40 56.58
C SER A 16 5.35 -17.31 55.41
N GLN A 17 5.93 -17.23 54.21
CA GLN A 17 5.54 -17.89 52.95
C GLN A 17 4.20 -17.56 52.26
N GLY A 18 4.33 -17.25 50.97
CA GLY A 18 3.37 -17.67 49.94
C GLY A 18 2.19 -16.73 49.70
N GLY A 19 2.41 -15.73 48.86
CA GLY A 19 1.32 -14.95 48.29
C GLY A 19 1.85 -14.06 47.18
N ASP A 20 1.69 -14.52 45.94
CA ASP A 20 1.85 -13.73 44.72
C ASP A 20 1.09 -12.41 44.86
N GLY A 21 1.79 -11.37 45.30
CA GLY A 21 1.31 -10.01 45.33
C GLY A 21 1.22 -9.49 43.92
N MET A 22 0.10 -9.78 43.25
CA MET A 22 -0.32 -9.14 42.00
C MET A 22 0.04 -7.65 42.03
N PRO A 23 0.90 -7.15 41.12
CA PRO A 23 1.32 -5.76 41.15
C PRO A 23 0.09 -4.88 40.88
N LEU A 24 -0.29 -4.07 41.88
CA LEU A 24 -1.32 -3.04 41.72
C LEU A 24 -0.99 -2.20 40.46
N PRO A 25 -1.95 -1.96 39.55
CA PRO A 25 -1.69 -1.27 38.30
C PRO A 25 -1.16 0.13 38.60
N SER A 26 0.09 0.40 38.21
CA SER A 26 0.76 1.67 38.50
C SER A 26 -0.07 2.85 37.98
N THR A 27 -0.52 3.72 38.88
CA THR A 27 -1.26 4.98 38.59
C THR A 27 -0.37 6.08 38.00
N ALA A 28 0.86 5.74 37.60
CA ALA A 28 1.83 6.63 37.00
C ALA A 28 1.54 6.81 35.50
N THR A 29 1.32 8.05 35.09
CA THR A 29 1.14 8.41 33.69
C THR A 29 2.21 9.40 33.25
N ILE A 30 2.62 9.31 31.99
CA ILE A 30 3.70 10.13 31.44
C ILE A 30 3.17 10.88 30.22
N GLY A 31 3.43 12.18 30.17
CA GLY A 31 3.27 12.98 28.97
C GLY A 31 4.62 13.29 28.36
N VAL A 32 4.75 13.07 27.05
CA VAL A 32 5.98 13.31 26.29
C VAL A 32 5.70 14.32 25.18
N ALA A 33 6.43 15.42 25.17
CA ALA A 33 6.34 16.43 24.12
C ALA A 33 7.72 16.67 23.50
N VAL A 34 7.81 16.61 22.17
CA VAL A 34 9.01 16.99 21.43
C VAL A 34 8.80 18.41 20.92
N ALA A 35 9.52 19.37 21.48
CA ALA A 35 9.37 20.78 21.12
C ALA A 35 10.76 21.43 20.92
N GLY A 36 10.94 22.06 19.76
CA GLY A 36 12.24 22.62 19.38
C GLY A 36 13.34 21.55 19.39
N ARG A 37 14.43 21.81 20.13
CA ARG A 37 15.58 20.91 20.27
C ARG A 37 15.55 20.09 21.56
N ALA A 38 14.39 19.90 22.18
CA ALA A 38 14.28 19.16 23.45
C ALA A 38 13.09 18.18 23.48
N VAL A 39 13.26 17.13 24.29
CA VAL A 39 12.19 16.22 24.71
C VAL A 39 11.78 16.60 26.13
N HIS A 40 10.53 17.04 26.28
CA HIS A 40 9.90 17.39 27.54
C HIS A 40 9.12 16.19 28.06
N VAL A 41 9.37 15.79 29.30
CA VAL A 41 8.70 14.65 29.93
C VAL A 41 8.10 15.10 31.26
N CYS A 42 6.81 14.82 31.42
CA CYS A 42 6.09 15.07 32.65
C CYS A 42 5.54 13.75 33.19
N LEU A 43 5.98 13.37 34.38
CA LEU A 43 5.47 12.24 35.14
C LEU A 43 4.39 12.73 36.09
N ARG A 44 3.24 12.08 36.06
CA ARG A 44 2.15 12.27 37.01
C ARG A 44 2.01 11.02 37.87
N ARG A 45 2.11 11.16 39.18
CA ARG A 45 1.82 10.10 40.16
C ARG A 45 0.77 10.62 41.14
N ARG A 46 -0.42 10.01 41.15
CA ARG A 46 -1.60 10.50 41.91
C ARG A 46 -1.96 11.95 41.54
N SER A 47 -1.64 12.92 42.39
CA SER A 47 -1.84 14.37 42.18
C SER A 47 -0.54 15.15 42.05
N ARG A 48 0.62 14.47 42.12
CA ARG A 48 1.94 15.11 42.03
C ARG A 48 2.51 14.99 40.61
N TYR A 49 3.21 16.03 40.19
CA TYR A 49 3.89 16.11 38.92
C TYR A 49 5.40 16.22 39.13
N ALA A 50 6.16 15.52 38.31
CA ALA A 50 7.60 15.70 38.17
C ALA A 50 7.90 15.96 36.69
N TYR A 51 8.81 16.87 36.40
CA TYR A 51 9.10 17.33 35.05
C TYR A 51 10.59 17.35 34.79
N THR A 52 10.97 16.98 33.57
CA THR A 52 12.32 17.19 33.06
C THR A 52 12.28 17.52 31.57
N ALA A 53 13.33 18.14 31.08
CA ALA A 53 13.58 18.36 29.66
C ALA A 53 15.00 17.89 29.33
N GLU A 54 15.16 17.21 28.21
CA GLU A 54 16.45 16.74 27.71
C GLU A 54 16.70 17.27 26.30
N THR A 55 17.91 17.77 26.07
CA THR A 55 18.31 18.29 24.77
C THR A 55 18.52 17.16 23.76
N ILE A 56 18.09 17.39 22.53
CA ILE A 56 18.30 16.50 21.38
C ILE A 56 19.65 16.85 20.76
N HIS A 57 20.64 15.99 21.00
CA HIS A 57 22.02 16.21 20.54
C HIS A 57 22.27 15.75 19.09
N ALA A 58 21.46 14.82 18.57
CA ALA A 58 21.54 14.33 17.21
C ALA A 58 20.22 14.54 16.45
N PRO A 59 20.24 14.93 15.17
CA PRO A 59 19.02 15.05 14.39
C PRO A 59 18.32 13.69 14.18
N GLY A 60 17.05 13.73 13.82
CA GLY A 60 16.29 12.53 13.45
C GLY A 60 15.68 11.75 14.63
N ALA A 61 15.37 10.47 14.40
CA ALA A 61 14.66 9.63 15.36
C ALA A 61 15.54 9.14 16.51
N ASN A 62 16.81 8.80 16.24
CA ASN A 62 17.74 8.28 17.24
C ASN A 62 18.04 9.30 18.34
N GLY A 63 18.35 10.56 17.99
CA GLY A 63 18.58 11.59 19.00
C GLY A 63 17.35 11.90 19.86
N ARG A 64 16.13 11.79 19.30
CA ARG A 64 14.89 11.91 20.07
C ARG A 64 14.70 10.73 21.04
N ARG A 65 15.05 9.52 20.61
CA ARG A 65 15.00 8.31 21.44
C ARG A 65 15.96 8.41 22.62
N ASP A 66 17.20 8.83 22.37
CA ASP A 66 18.24 8.92 23.41
C ASP A 66 17.90 10.01 24.44
N ALA A 67 17.42 11.17 23.98
CA ALA A 67 16.92 12.22 24.85
C ALA A 67 15.71 11.74 25.69
N LEU A 68 14.76 11.00 25.09
CA LEU A 68 13.63 10.45 25.84
C LEU A 68 14.07 9.41 26.89
N ARG A 69 15.02 8.52 26.55
CA ARG A 69 15.58 7.54 27.50
C ARG A 69 16.30 8.23 28.66
N ALA A 70 17.08 9.27 28.38
CA ALA A 70 17.73 10.08 29.41
C ALA A 70 16.70 10.71 30.36
N ALA A 71 15.63 11.31 29.80
CA ALA A 71 14.56 11.93 30.58
C ALA A 71 13.84 10.90 31.47
N CYS A 72 13.56 9.72 30.92
CA CYS A 72 12.94 8.63 31.66
C CYS A 72 13.83 8.10 32.79
N ARG A 73 15.14 7.96 32.55
CA ARG A 73 16.10 7.58 33.60
C ARG A 73 16.16 8.63 34.72
N ARG A 74 16.21 9.92 34.38
CA ARG A 74 16.25 11.02 35.35
C ARG A 74 14.98 11.08 36.21
N LEU A 75 13.82 10.79 35.63
CA LEU A 75 12.54 10.72 36.36
C LEU A 75 12.31 9.39 37.08
N GLY A 76 13.21 8.41 36.95
CA GLY A 76 13.07 7.09 37.57
C GLY A 76 11.81 6.34 37.10
N VAL A 77 11.51 6.39 35.79
CA VAL A 77 10.30 5.82 35.21
C VAL A 77 10.60 4.71 34.22
N GLY A 78 9.84 3.62 34.34
CA GLY A 78 9.81 2.50 33.40
C GLY A 78 8.42 1.88 33.34
N ARG A 79 8.04 1.32 32.18
CA ARG A 79 6.76 0.61 31.94
C ARG A 79 5.48 1.38 32.29
N SER A 80 5.55 2.72 32.33
CA SER A 80 4.41 3.58 32.65
C SER A 80 3.55 3.86 31.41
N ARG A 81 2.26 4.16 31.62
CA ARG A 81 1.35 4.57 30.55
C ARG A 81 1.75 5.95 30.03
N ALA A 82 1.98 6.07 28.73
CA ALA A 82 2.47 7.31 28.12
C ALA A 82 1.58 7.82 26.99
N ALA A 83 1.45 9.14 26.93
CA ALA A 83 0.91 9.86 25.78
C ALA A 83 1.98 10.73 25.14
N LEU A 84 1.96 10.79 23.81
CA LEU A 84 2.87 11.62 23.01
C LEU A 84 2.07 12.64 22.21
N ALA A 85 2.59 13.86 22.13
CA ALA A 85 2.06 14.88 21.24
C ALA A 85 2.45 14.60 19.79
N LEU A 86 1.46 14.67 18.90
CA LEU A 86 1.70 14.83 17.47
C LEU A 86 1.81 16.34 17.16
N PRO A 87 2.82 16.75 16.37
CA PRO A 87 2.91 18.13 15.89
C PRO A 87 1.68 18.48 15.05
N GLU A 88 1.13 19.70 15.20
CA GLU A 88 -0.07 20.11 14.44
C GLU A 88 0.15 20.06 12.92
N GLY A 89 1.36 20.37 12.44
CA GLY A 89 1.69 20.25 11.01
C GLY A 89 1.66 18.81 10.46
N ARG A 90 1.52 17.79 11.32
CA ARG A 90 1.40 16.37 10.95
C ARG A 90 -0.03 15.85 11.09
N VAL A 91 -0.98 16.70 11.50
CA VAL A 91 -2.38 16.33 11.75
C VAL A 91 -3.29 17.11 10.80
N GLN A 92 -4.07 16.38 10.00
CA GLN A 92 -5.10 16.96 9.16
C GLN A 92 -6.40 17.10 9.95
N ARG A 93 -6.98 18.31 9.91
CA ARG A 93 -8.28 18.61 10.51
C ARG A 93 -9.26 19.02 9.41
N ARG A 94 -10.44 18.41 9.37
CA ARG A 94 -11.52 18.77 8.44
C ARG A 94 -12.87 18.66 9.12
N LEU A 95 -13.74 19.64 8.88
CA LEU A 95 -15.15 19.50 9.22
C LEU A 95 -15.83 18.65 8.15
N LEU A 96 -16.55 17.60 8.54
CA LEU A 96 -17.32 16.79 7.59
C LEU A 96 -18.75 17.31 7.54
N ALA A 97 -19.12 17.86 6.38
CA ALA A 97 -20.51 18.19 6.07
C ALA A 97 -21.19 16.94 5.51
N LEU A 98 -21.91 16.21 6.36
CA LEU A 98 -22.73 15.08 5.93
C LEU A 98 -24.11 15.60 5.51
N PRO A 99 -24.68 15.10 4.39
CA PRO A 99 -26.05 15.42 4.04
C PRO A 99 -27.00 14.97 5.16
N THR A 100 -28.07 15.73 5.40
CA THR A 100 -29.10 15.40 6.40
C THR A 100 -30.48 15.50 5.76
N PRO A 101 -31.42 14.58 6.05
CA PRO A 101 -31.32 13.44 6.98
C PRO A 101 -30.73 12.16 6.35
N LEU A 102 -29.97 11.37 7.12
CA LEU A 102 -29.46 10.05 6.71
C LEU A 102 -29.99 8.95 7.65
N ARG A 103 -30.35 7.78 7.11
CA ARG A 103 -30.66 6.61 7.93
C ARG A 103 -29.40 6.09 8.62
N ARG A 104 -29.54 5.43 9.78
CA ARG A 104 -28.39 4.86 10.52
C ARG A 104 -27.53 3.91 9.67
N SER A 105 -28.15 3.17 8.75
CA SER A 105 -27.47 2.26 7.82
C SER A 105 -26.64 3.00 6.77
N GLU A 106 -27.13 4.13 6.26
CA GLU A 106 -26.49 4.94 5.22
C GLU A 106 -25.37 5.82 5.80
N TYR A 107 -25.55 6.28 7.03
CA TYR A 107 -24.62 7.18 7.71
C TYR A 107 -23.18 6.66 7.69
N ARG A 108 -22.95 5.37 7.95
CA ARG A 108 -21.60 4.78 7.96
C ARG A 108 -20.95 4.78 6.58
N ALA A 109 -21.70 4.47 5.52
CA ALA A 109 -21.19 4.42 4.15
C ALA A 109 -20.87 5.85 3.64
N VAL A 110 -21.80 6.78 3.84
CA VAL A 110 -21.62 8.19 3.47
C VAL A 110 -20.45 8.83 4.21
N LEU A 111 -20.34 8.56 5.52
CA LEU A 111 -19.22 9.02 6.33
C LEU A 111 -17.87 8.49 5.83
N ARG A 112 -17.77 7.20 5.48
CA ARG A 112 -16.52 6.63 4.92
C ARG A 112 -16.13 7.31 3.62
N LEU A 113 -17.10 7.53 2.71
CA LEU A 113 -16.86 8.19 1.43
C LEU A 113 -16.40 9.65 1.62
N HIS A 114 -17.03 10.39 2.54
CA HIS A 114 -16.62 11.77 2.84
C HIS A 114 -15.25 11.84 3.51
N VAL A 115 -14.91 10.88 4.39
CA VAL A 115 -13.57 10.79 4.97
C VAL A 115 -12.52 10.54 3.89
N ARG A 116 -12.76 9.61 2.95
CA ARG A 116 -11.83 9.34 1.84
C ARG A 116 -11.62 10.57 0.96
N ARG A 117 -12.69 11.32 0.64
CA ARG A 117 -12.61 12.56 -0.15
C ARG A 117 -11.95 13.72 0.59
N ALA A 118 -12.06 13.76 1.91
CA ALA A 118 -11.51 14.84 2.73
C ALA A 118 -9.99 14.70 2.99
N LEU A 119 -9.43 13.52 2.77
CA LEU A 119 -8.01 13.22 3.00
C LEU A 119 -7.22 13.26 1.68
N PRO A 120 -5.97 13.75 1.70
CA PRO A 120 -5.10 13.68 0.54
C PRO A 120 -4.86 12.24 0.08
N ALA A 121 -4.79 12.03 -1.24
CA ALA A 121 -4.40 10.74 -1.80
C ALA A 121 -2.91 10.42 -1.49
N PRO A 122 -2.55 9.15 -1.27
CA PRO A 122 -3.44 7.99 -1.13
C PRO A 122 -4.11 7.94 0.26
N ALA A 123 -5.42 7.66 0.34
CA ALA A 123 -6.12 7.63 1.64
C ALA A 123 -5.62 6.51 2.59
N SER A 124 -5.06 5.42 2.03
CA SER A 124 -4.55 4.25 2.77
C SER A 124 -3.40 4.58 3.73
N VAL A 125 -2.62 5.64 3.48
CA VAL A 125 -1.54 6.06 4.36
C VAL A 125 -2.03 6.85 5.55
N TRP A 126 -3.32 7.20 5.61
CA TRP A 126 -3.90 7.96 6.71
C TRP A 126 -4.62 7.05 7.70
N ARG A 127 -4.65 7.48 8.95
CA ARG A 127 -5.55 6.92 9.96
C ARG A 127 -6.34 8.06 10.56
N TYR A 128 -7.61 7.81 10.85
CA TYR A 128 -8.50 8.86 11.31
C TYR A 128 -9.30 8.49 12.56
N CYS A 129 -9.64 9.51 13.35
CA CYS A 129 -10.68 9.46 14.36
C CYS A 129 -11.71 10.55 14.07
N LEU A 130 -12.93 10.35 14.58
CA LEU A 130 -13.99 11.34 14.48
C LEU A 130 -14.21 11.91 15.88
N SER A 131 -14.06 13.22 15.98
CA SER A 131 -14.51 13.97 17.14
C SER A 131 -15.96 14.37 16.94
N SER A 132 -16.77 14.22 17.97
CA SER A 132 -18.16 14.69 18.01
C SER A 132 -18.28 15.98 18.84
N GLU A 133 -17.21 16.77 18.93
CA GLU A 133 -17.28 18.12 19.48
C GLU A 133 -18.21 18.95 18.58
N HIS A 134 -19.34 19.43 19.14
CA HIS A 134 -20.29 20.37 18.51
C HIS A 134 -21.31 19.82 17.48
N HIS A 135 -21.88 18.63 17.70
CA HIS A 135 -22.98 18.04 16.89
C HIS A 135 -22.66 17.76 15.41
N ARG A 136 -21.47 18.15 14.93
CA ARG A 136 -20.97 17.83 13.59
C ARG A 136 -19.70 16.98 13.73
N PRO A 137 -19.51 15.95 12.88
CA PRO A 137 -18.31 15.13 12.93
C PRO A 137 -17.09 15.92 12.43
N HIS A 138 -16.12 16.12 13.32
CA HIS A 138 -14.81 16.66 12.98
C HIS A 138 -13.85 15.51 12.71
N LEU A 139 -13.26 15.50 11.52
CA LEU A 139 -12.21 14.56 11.13
C LEU A 139 -10.87 15.04 11.67
N LEU A 140 -10.22 14.18 12.44
CA LEU A 140 -8.79 14.27 12.72
C LEU A 140 -8.09 13.07 12.08
N ALA A 141 -7.02 13.33 11.33
CA ALA A 141 -6.23 12.28 10.71
C ALA A 141 -4.74 12.59 10.78
N ALA A 142 -3.93 11.53 10.81
CA ALA A 142 -2.48 11.60 10.71
C ALA A 142 -1.97 10.46 9.82
N ARG A 143 -0.77 10.59 9.27
CA ARG A 143 -0.15 9.52 8.50
C ARG A 143 0.14 8.32 9.41
N HIS A 144 -0.04 7.12 8.89
CA HIS A 144 0.21 5.88 9.59
C HIS A 144 1.67 5.78 10.05
N THR A 145 2.61 6.23 9.22
CA THR A 145 4.04 6.29 9.54
C THR A 145 4.34 7.23 10.70
N ASP A 146 3.67 8.38 10.80
CA ASP A 146 3.83 9.31 11.93
C ASP A 146 3.30 8.69 13.24
N LEU A 147 2.17 7.97 13.16
CA LEU A 147 1.61 7.25 14.32
C LEU A 147 2.52 6.09 14.76
N GLN A 148 3.05 5.31 13.81
CA GLN A 148 4.00 4.24 14.08
C GLN A 148 5.30 4.78 14.68
N ALA A 149 5.84 5.88 14.15
CA ALA A 149 7.04 6.53 14.69
C ALA A 149 6.82 6.99 16.14
N GLY A 150 5.66 7.57 16.44
CA GLY A 150 5.31 7.97 17.80
C GLY A 150 5.17 6.78 18.77
N GLN A 151 4.53 5.69 18.34
CA GLN A 151 4.44 4.47 19.14
C GLN A 151 5.82 3.85 19.40
N THR A 152 6.66 3.79 18.37
CA THR A 152 8.00 3.22 18.43
C THR A 152 8.88 4.04 19.37
N LEU A 153 8.85 5.37 19.27
CA LEU A 153 9.58 6.27 20.19
C LEU A 153 9.24 5.99 21.65
N LEU A 154 7.96 5.80 21.99
CA LEU A 154 7.53 5.49 23.35
C LEU A 154 7.95 4.08 23.79
N ARG A 155 7.76 3.07 22.92
CA ARG A 155 8.11 1.67 23.22
C ARG A 155 9.62 1.49 23.42
N ASP A 156 10.44 2.13 22.59
CA ASP A 156 11.89 2.08 22.67
C ASP A 156 12.44 2.72 23.95
N ALA A 157 11.68 3.63 24.54
CA ALA A 157 11.96 4.21 25.86
C ALA A 157 11.40 3.38 27.03
N GLY A 158 10.86 2.19 26.75
CA GLY A 158 10.28 1.30 27.76
C GLY A 158 8.93 1.77 28.30
N LEU A 159 8.21 2.63 27.57
CA LEU A 159 6.90 3.15 27.95
C LEU A 159 5.77 2.41 27.23
N ARG A 160 4.58 2.37 27.85
CA ARG A 160 3.38 1.79 27.24
C ARG A 160 2.58 2.90 26.55
N PRO A 161 2.56 2.98 25.20
CA PRO A 161 1.76 3.98 24.50
C PRO A 161 0.27 3.74 24.75
N VAL A 162 -0.44 4.78 25.21
CA VAL A 162 -1.90 4.74 25.44
C VAL A 162 -2.65 5.86 24.73
N ALA A 163 -1.97 6.92 24.33
CA ALA A 163 -2.56 7.97 23.50
C ALA A 163 -1.53 8.64 22.58
N LEU A 164 -1.98 8.96 21.36
CA LEU A 164 -1.30 9.88 20.46
C LEU A 164 -2.30 11.01 20.17
N VAL A 165 -1.98 12.22 20.62
CA VAL A 165 -2.93 13.34 20.61
C VAL A 165 -2.27 14.53 19.94
N ALA A 166 -3.02 15.26 19.11
CA ALA A 166 -2.51 16.49 18.53
C ALA A 166 -2.26 17.54 19.63
N SER A 167 -1.20 18.34 19.47
CA SER A 167 -0.72 19.25 20.51
C SER A 167 -1.79 20.24 20.98
N ARG A 168 -2.62 20.76 20.07
CA ARG A 168 -3.73 21.67 20.36
C ARG A 168 -4.83 21.01 21.20
N ASP A 169 -5.19 19.76 20.90
CA ASP A 169 -6.27 19.07 21.61
C ASP A 169 -5.83 18.67 23.02
N ALA A 170 -4.55 18.29 23.18
CA ALA A 170 -3.99 18.03 24.50
C ALA A 170 -4.09 19.28 25.39
N LEU A 171 -3.67 20.45 24.87
CA LEU A 171 -3.75 21.71 25.60
C LEU A 171 -5.19 22.13 25.89
N ALA A 172 -6.10 21.99 24.93
CA ALA A 172 -7.52 22.31 25.13
C ALA A 172 -8.14 21.44 26.23
N HIS A 173 -7.84 20.14 26.25
CA HIS A 173 -8.33 19.22 27.29
C HIS A 173 -7.80 19.58 28.70
N ALA A 174 -6.61 20.19 28.77
CA ALA A 174 -5.98 20.58 30.02
C ALA A 174 -6.30 22.02 30.46
N ALA A 175 -7.01 22.81 29.65
CA ALA A 175 -7.27 24.23 29.91
C ALA A 175 -8.07 24.49 31.21
N GLY A 176 -8.90 23.53 31.64
CA GLY A 176 -9.67 23.61 32.88
C GLY A 176 -8.97 23.04 34.12
N ALA A 177 -7.72 22.55 33.99
CA ALA A 177 -7.02 21.91 35.10
C ALA A 177 -6.30 22.94 36.00
N PRO A 178 -6.33 22.79 37.34
CA PRO A 178 -5.76 23.77 38.26
C PRO A 178 -4.25 23.96 38.04
N PRO A 179 -3.68 25.15 38.32
CA PRO A 179 -2.25 25.40 38.18
C PRO A 179 -1.42 24.42 39.03
N GLN A 180 -0.22 24.09 38.56
CA GLN A 180 0.70 23.14 39.21
C GLN A 180 2.09 23.76 39.26
N PRO A 181 2.96 23.39 40.21
CA PRO A 181 4.31 23.93 40.36
C PRO A 181 5.26 23.33 39.30
N LEU A 182 4.98 23.58 38.03
CA LEU A 182 5.83 23.22 36.88
C LEU A 182 6.33 24.49 36.21
N PRO A 183 7.46 24.45 35.49
CA PRO A 183 7.92 25.61 34.71
C PRO A 183 6.83 26.08 33.76
N ASP A 184 6.55 27.38 33.71
CA ASP A 184 5.56 27.96 32.80
C ASP A 184 6.14 28.13 31.38
N THR A 185 6.55 27.02 30.79
CA THR A 185 7.05 26.96 29.41
C THR A 185 6.05 26.21 28.53
N PRO A 186 5.94 26.52 27.22
CA PRO A 186 5.03 25.81 26.31
C PRO A 186 5.24 24.29 26.32
N GLY A 187 6.50 23.83 26.35
CA GLY A 187 6.85 22.41 26.39
C GLY A 187 6.41 21.73 27.69
N ALA A 188 6.58 22.37 28.85
CA ALA A 188 6.13 21.85 30.14
C ALA A 188 4.60 21.80 30.25
N ARG A 189 3.90 22.84 29.77
CA ARG A 189 2.42 22.86 29.71
C ARG A 189 1.88 21.73 28.84
N LEU A 190 2.47 21.52 27.66
CA LEU A 190 2.08 20.44 26.76
C LEU A 190 2.39 19.06 27.35
N ALA A 191 3.58 18.85 27.93
CA ALA A 191 3.94 17.58 28.57
C ALA A 191 3.00 17.27 29.75
N ARG A 192 2.63 18.26 30.55
CA ARG A 192 1.62 18.09 31.62
C ARG A 192 0.26 17.70 31.05
N ALA A 193 -0.22 18.41 30.03
CA ALA A 193 -1.49 18.12 29.39
C ALA A 193 -1.57 16.69 28.87
N LEU A 194 -0.48 16.20 28.27
CA LEU A 194 -0.35 14.82 27.81
C LEU A 194 -0.31 13.81 28.97
N ALA A 195 0.28 14.15 30.11
CA ALA A 195 0.27 13.25 31.27
C ALA A 195 -1.15 13.01 31.80
N GLU A 196 -2.05 13.99 31.67
CA GLU A 196 -3.49 13.81 31.92
C GLU A 196 -4.19 13.05 30.78
N ALA A 197 -3.87 13.33 29.52
CA ALA A 197 -4.40 12.57 28.38
C ALA A 197 -4.02 11.07 28.45
N ALA A 198 -2.84 10.73 28.98
CA ALA A 198 -2.42 9.36 29.22
C ALA A 198 -3.28 8.63 30.27
N ARG A 199 -3.85 9.38 31.23
CA ARG A 199 -4.77 8.86 32.24
C ARG A 199 -6.16 8.64 31.66
N ARG A 200 -6.66 9.62 30.91
CA ARG A 200 -7.98 9.62 30.26
C ARG A 200 -7.81 9.92 28.78
N PRO A 201 -7.55 8.91 27.95
CA PRO A 201 -7.47 9.10 26.50
C PRO A 201 -8.80 9.66 26.00
N GLY A 202 -8.79 10.91 25.51
CA GLY A 202 -9.97 11.58 25.01
C GLY A 202 -10.47 11.03 23.66
N PRO A 203 -11.58 11.56 23.13
CA PRO A 203 -12.14 11.13 21.83
C PRO A 203 -11.20 11.42 20.65
N ASN A 204 -10.27 12.36 20.80
CA ASN A 204 -9.29 12.77 19.79
C ASN A 204 -8.01 11.92 19.81
N ASN A 205 -8.06 10.73 20.44
CA ASN A 205 -6.92 9.81 20.50
C ASN A 205 -6.73 9.07 19.17
N LEU A 206 -5.60 9.29 18.52
CA LEU A 206 -5.24 8.68 17.24
C LEU A 206 -4.55 7.31 17.38
N LEU A 207 -4.34 6.80 18.59
CA LEU A 207 -3.72 5.48 18.78
C LEU A 207 -4.58 4.34 18.22
N HIS A 208 -5.91 4.48 18.29
CA HIS A 208 -6.89 3.53 17.74
C HIS A 208 -7.57 4.07 16.48
N ALA A 209 -6.88 4.96 15.76
CA ALA A 209 -7.41 5.57 14.55
C ALA A 209 -7.68 4.52 13.46
N ARG A 210 -8.82 4.66 12.79
CA ARG A 210 -9.31 3.71 11.79
C ARG A 210 -8.63 3.92 10.45
N ASN A 211 -8.49 2.84 9.70
CA ASN A 211 -8.08 2.92 8.30
C ASN A 211 -9.30 3.35 7.46
N PRO A 212 -9.23 4.47 6.70
CA PRO A 212 -10.31 4.90 5.81
C PRO A 212 -10.57 3.90 4.67
N SER A 213 -9.60 3.03 4.38
CA SER A 213 -9.72 1.96 3.39
C SER A 213 -10.18 0.62 3.97
N ALA A 214 -10.22 0.44 5.30
CA ALA A 214 -10.66 -0.83 5.88
C ALA A 214 -12.15 -1.09 5.64
N HIS A 215 -12.44 -2.18 4.94
CA HIS A 215 -13.75 -2.78 4.88
C HIS A 215 -14.06 -3.33 6.27
N GLY A 216 -14.89 -2.62 7.04
CA GLY A 216 -15.31 -3.13 8.33
C GLY A 216 -16.01 -4.48 8.13
N ALA A 217 -15.46 -5.54 8.72
CA ALA A 217 -16.15 -6.79 8.95
C ALA A 217 -17.37 -6.47 9.84
N ASP A 218 -18.54 -6.32 9.20
CA ASP A 218 -19.84 -6.43 9.85
C ASP A 218 -20.90 -6.52 8.74
N HIS A 219 -21.64 -7.63 8.77
CA HIS A 219 -22.66 -8.03 7.81
C HIS A 219 -23.65 -6.90 7.46
N SER A 220 -23.58 -6.38 6.23
CA SER A 220 -24.76 -5.92 5.47
C SER A 220 -24.38 -5.51 4.04
N LEU A 221 -24.00 -6.49 3.23
CA LEU A 221 -23.89 -6.35 1.76
C LEU A 221 -25.24 -5.96 1.09
N ARG A 222 -26.36 -6.00 1.81
CA ARG A 222 -27.71 -5.77 1.26
C ARG A 222 -28.16 -4.30 1.25
N THR A 223 -27.55 -3.40 2.02
CA THR A 223 -28.00 -1.99 2.13
C THR A 223 -27.16 -0.98 1.35
N ALA A 224 -25.99 -1.37 0.83
CA ALA A 224 -25.19 -0.51 -0.05
C ALA A 224 -25.77 -0.43 -1.48
N ALA A 225 -26.46 -1.48 -1.95
CA ALA A 225 -27.11 -1.51 -3.25
C ALA A 225 -28.25 -0.48 -3.38
N GLY A 226 -28.95 -0.17 -2.28
CA GLY A 226 -30.03 0.82 -2.29
C GLY A 226 -29.55 2.27 -2.37
N ALA A 227 -28.38 2.59 -1.79
CA ALA A 227 -27.81 3.94 -1.83
C ALA A 227 -27.05 4.20 -3.14
N ALA A 228 -26.46 3.16 -3.75
CA ALA A 228 -25.82 3.25 -5.06
C ALA A 228 -26.84 3.51 -6.19
N LEU A 229 -28.07 3.02 -6.07
CA LEU A 229 -29.13 3.23 -7.07
C LEU A 229 -29.65 4.69 -7.11
N ALA A 230 -29.67 5.38 -5.96
CA ALA A 230 -30.08 6.79 -5.90
C ALA A 230 -29.00 7.76 -6.42
N ILE A 231 -27.72 7.39 -6.29
CA ILE A 231 -26.59 8.16 -6.87
C ILE A 231 -26.39 7.80 -8.35
N GLY A 232 -26.68 6.54 -8.73
CA GLY A 232 -26.62 6.05 -10.11
C GLY A 232 -27.57 6.78 -11.06
N LEU A 233 -28.78 7.17 -10.62
CA LEU A 233 -29.73 7.88 -11.49
C LEU A 233 -29.35 9.35 -11.77
N ALA A 234 -28.52 9.98 -10.94
CA ALA A 234 -27.97 11.31 -11.22
C ALA A 234 -26.69 11.27 -12.09
N GLY A 235 -25.96 10.13 -12.07
CA GLY A 235 -24.76 9.91 -12.89
C GLY A 235 -25.05 9.38 -14.30
N VAL A 236 -26.17 8.67 -14.51
CA VAL A 236 -26.57 8.12 -15.81
C VAL A 236 -26.92 9.22 -16.84
N ALA A 237 -27.29 10.43 -16.41
CA ALA A 237 -27.50 11.56 -17.31
C ALA A 237 -26.21 12.26 -17.76
N ALA A 238 -25.05 11.98 -17.13
CA ALA A 238 -23.78 12.67 -17.40
C ALA A 238 -22.70 11.80 -18.08
N HIS A 239 -22.93 10.49 -18.25
CA HIS A 239 -21.94 9.55 -18.81
C HIS A 239 -22.53 8.63 -19.89
N ALA A 240 -23.29 9.21 -20.81
CA ALA A 240 -23.72 8.55 -22.03
C ALA A 240 -22.60 8.35 -23.08
N HIS A 241 -21.33 8.61 -22.77
CA HIS A 241 -20.22 8.46 -23.72
C HIS A 241 -19.02 7.75 -23.11
N TRP A 242 -19.05 6.42 -23.12
CA TRP A 242 -17.88 5.65 -23.54
C TRP A 242 -18.08 5.32 -25.02
N GLY A 243 -17.89 6.35 -25.83
CA GLY A 243 -17.69 6.29 -27.27
C GLY A 243 -16.39 7.04 -27.57
N ALA A 244 -15.57 6.48 -28.45
CA ALA A 244 -14.24 6.96 -28.80
C ALA A 244 -14.18 8.46 -29.15
N PRO A 245 -13.06 9.15 -28.87
CA PRO A 245 -12.63 10.24 -29.75
C PRO A 245 -12.00 9.61 -31.00
N THR A 246 -12.75 9.68 -32.09
CA THR A 246 -12.27 9.60 -33.46
C THR A 246 -11.16 10.63 -33.69
N GLY A 247 -9.98 10.15 -34.03
CA GLY A 247 -8.87 10.92 -34.60
C GLY A 247 -8.47 10.27 -35.91
N SER A 248 -9.15 10.66 -36.98
CA SER A 248 -8.92 10.22 -38.36
C SER A 248 -7.46 10.45 -38.78
N PHE A 249 -6.81 9.39 -39.26
CA PHE A 249 -5.69 9.51 -40.20
C PHE A 249 -6.21 10.22 -41.45
N GLY A 250 -5.67 11.41 -41.74
CA GLY A 250 -5.84 12.07 -43.02
C GLY A 250 -4.65 11.73 -43.92
N SER A 251 -4.90 11.00 -45.00
CA SER A 251 -3.98 10.84 -46.12
C SER A 251 -3.69 12.18 -46.78
N HIS A 252 -2.44 12.44 -47.15
CA HIS A 252 -2.12 13.24 -48.33
C HIS A 252 -1.04 12.52 -49.13
N ASP A 253 -1.48 12.03 -50.28
CA ASP A 253 -0.67 11.64 -51.42
C ASP A 253 -0.30 12.92 -52.18
N ALA A 254 0.97 13.12 -52.52
CA ALA A 254 1.38 14.05 -53.55
C ALA A 254 2.75 13.64 -54.12
N THR A 255 2.67 13.10 -55.33
CA THR A 255 3.71 12.73 -56.28
C THR A 255 4.50 13.96 -56.76
N ASN A 256 5.83 13.83 -56.93
CA ASN A 256 6.47 14.08 -58.23
C ASN A 256 8.00 13.81 -58.26
N THR A 257 8.34 12.86 -59.15
CA THR A 257 9.38 12.86 -60.20
C THR A 257 10.85 13.25 -59.96
N ALA A 258 11.68 12.24 -60.30
CA ALA A 258 12.88 12.25 -61.15
C ALA A 258 14.20 12.82 -60.57
N GLU A 259 15.22 11.96 -60.48
CA GLU A 259 16.19 11.84 -61.57
C GLU A 259 17.11 10.62 -61.44
N ASP A 260 17.58 10.26 -62.62
CA ASP A 260 18.36 9.13 -63.09
C ASP A 260 19.85 9.23 -62.69
N ARG A 261 20.50 8.09 -62.43
CA ARG A 261 21.89 7.71 -62.80
C ARG A 261 22.53 6.70 -61.83
N SER A 262 22.69 5.47 -62.31
CA SER A 262 23.88 4.66 -62.02
C SER A 262 25.09 5.27 -62.74
N PRO A 263 26.30 5.13 -62.16
CA PRO A 263 27.24 4.22 -62.82
C PRO A 263 28.11 3.35 -61.88
N SER A 264 28.45 2.20 -62.45
CA SER A 264 29.46 1.14 -62.21
C SER A 264 30.64 1.33 -61.23
N PRO A 265 31.26 0.20 -60.76
CA PRO A 265 32.20 0.15 -59.65
C PRO A 265 33.69 0.32 -60.05
N PRO A 266 34.60 0.63 -59.10
CA PRO A 266 36.05 0.46 -59.27
C PRO A 266 36.60 -0.71 -58.41
N PRO A 267 37.87 -1.14 -58.62
CA PRO A 267 38.22 -2.54 -58.90
C PRO A 267 38.75 -3.33 -57.70
N GLU A 268 38.79 -4.66 -57.84
CA GLU A 268 39.60 -5.56 -57.01
C GLU A 268 41.08 -5.21 -57.11
N PRO A 269 41.80 -5.07 -55.98
CA PRO A 269 43.25 -5.21 -55.94
C PRO A 269 43.64 -6.66 -55.64
N ASP A 270 44.58 -7.16 -56.45
CA ASP A 270 45.33 -8.40 -56.28
C ASP A 270 46.09 -8.49 -54.93
N PRO A 271 46.46 -9.71 -54.50
CA PRO A 271 46.84 -10.02 -53.13
C PRO A 271 48.34 -9.79 -52.85
N ASP A 272 48.67 -9.43 -51.61
CA ASP A 272 49.96 -9.71 -50.95
C ASP A 272 49.91 -9.23 -49.48
N PRO A 273 50.72 -9.76 -48.55
CA PRO A 273 51.17 -11.15 -48.33
C PRO A 273 50.61 -11.70 -46.99
N GLU A 274 50.62 -13.02 -46.83
CA GLU A 274 50.15 -13.73 -45.62
C GLU A 274 50.75 -13.16 -44.31
N PRO A 275 49.92 -12.75 -43.32
CA PRO A 275 50.36 -12.69 -41.94
C PRO A 275 50.42 -14.13 -41.37
N PRO A 276 51.37 -14.41 -40.47
CA PRO A 276 51.67 -15.77 -40.05
C PRO A 276 50.44 -16.43 -39.43
N THR A 277 50.28 -17.71 -39.76
CA THR A 277 49.27 -18.61 -39.23
C THR A 277 49.21 -18.51 -37.71
N ALA A 278 48.29 -17.69 -37.20
CA ALA A 278 47.79 -17.88 -35.85
C ALA A 278 47.05 -19.21 -35.88
N GLU A 279 47.48 -20.15 -35.04
CA GLU A 279 46.71 -21.34 -34.73
C GLU A 279 45.23 -20.94 -34.59
N PRO A 280 44.29 -21.64 -35.25
CA PRO A 280 42.90 -21.38 -35.02
C PRO A 280 42.68 -21.58 -33.52
N ALA A 281 42.33 -20.50 -32.83
CA ALA A 281 41.70 -20.60 -31.53
C ALA A 281 40.59 -21.65 -31.69
N PRO A 282 40.49 -22.63 -30.76
CA PRO A 282 39.47 -23.66 -30.87
C PRO A 282 38.13 -22.96 -31.09
N PRO A 283 37.27 -23.49 -31.98
CA PRO A 283 35.99 -22.86 -32.27
C PRO A 283 35.32 -22.55 -30.95
N ALA A 284 34.98 -21.27 -30.74
CA ALA A 284 34.20 -20.86 -29.59
C ALA A 284 33.02 -21.84 -29.52
N GLU A 285 32.96 -22.61 -28.43
CA GLU A 285 31.86 -23.51 -28.20
C GLU A 285 30.57 -22.71 -28.46
N PRO A 286 29.64 -23.21 -29.29
CA PRO A 286 28.39 -22.51 -29.52
C PRO A 286 27.82 -22.25 -28.13
N ALA A 287 27.70 -20.97 -27.76
CA ALA A 287 27.20 -20.57 -26.47
C ALA A 287 25.96 -21.42 -26.21
N SER A 288 26.05 -22.33 -25.23
CA SER A 288 25.02 -23.32 -24.96
C SER A 288 23.70 -22.59 -24.89
N GLN A 289 22.88 -22.72 -25.95
CA GLN A 289 21.58 -22.08 -26.03
C GLN A 289 20.73 -22.80 -24.99
N LEU A 290 20.72 -22.26 -23.78
CA LEU A 290 19.80 -22.64 -22.73
C LEU A 290 18.40 -22.61 -23.34
N PRO A 291 17.56 -23.64 -23.10
CA PRO A 291 16.20 -23.65 -23.63
C PRO A 291 15.49 -22.35 -23.24
N PRO A 292 14.68 -21.75 -24.13
CA PRO A 292 14.01 -20.49 -23.86
C PRO A 292 13.18 -20.61 -22.58
N ASP A 293 13.35 -19.66 -21.67
CA ASP A 293 12.61 -19.65 -20.42
C ASP A 293 11.14 -19.28 -20.71
N PRO A 294 10.17 -20.17 -20.45
CA PRO A 294 8.77 -19.89 -20.74
C PRO A 294 8.21 -18.72 -19.92
N ALA A 295 8.80 -18.36 -18.78
CA ALA A 295 8.41 -17.17 -18.03
C ALA A 295 8.83 -15.89 -18.77
N ASP A 296 9.97 -15.88 -19.44
CA ASP A 296 10.47 -14.73 -20.19
C ASP A 296 9.62 -14.48 -21.44
N ALA A 297 9.40 -15.52 -22.25
CA ALA A 297 8.54 -15.44 -23.42
C ALA A 297 7.11 -14.97 -23.07
N ARG A 298 6.59 -15.38 -21.89
CA ARG A 298 5.30 -14.87 -21.37
C ARG A 298 5.36 -13.39 -21.03
N ARG A 299 6.40 -12.93 -20.32
CA ARG A 299 6.58 -11.52 -19.95
C ARG A 299 6.46 -10.63 -21.18
N GLN A 300 7.13 -10.99 -22.26
CA GLN A 300 7.14 -10.24 -23.51
C GLN A 300 5.77 -10.23 -24.21
N ALA A 301 5.04 -11.36 -24.16
CA ALA A 301 3.79 -11.53 -24.89
C ALA A 301 2.54 -10.97 -24.17
N ILE A 302 2.55 -10.91 -22.84
CA ILE A 302 1.40 -10.50 -22.01
C ILE A 302 0.77 -9.16 -22.44
N PRO A 303 1.53 -8.07 -22.68
CA PRO A 303 0.94 -6.78 -23.08
C PRO A 303 0.16 -6.89 -24.41
N GLY A 304 0.71 -7.63 -25.37
CA GLY A 304 0.06 -7.88 -26.66
C GLY A 304 -1.21 -8.72 -26.51
N TRP A 305 -1.18 -9.74 -25.64
CA TRP A 305 -2.37 -10.53 -25.33
C TRP A 305 -3.47 -9.70 -24.70
N LEU A 306 -3.15 -8.83 -23.73
CA LEU A 306 -4.11 -7.94 -23.10
C LEU A 306 -4.76 -6.98 -24.11
N ASP A 307 -3.98 -6.43 -25.03
CA ASP A 307 -4.49 -5.59 -26.12
C ASP A 307 -5.46 -6.35 -27.02
N THR A 308 -5.12 -7.58 -27.37
CA THR A 308 -5.98 -8.43 -28.16
C THR A 308 -7.29 -8.76 -27.43
N LEU A 309 -7.22 -9.15 -26.15
CA LEU A 309 -8.41 -9.44 -25.33
C LEU A 309 -9.36 -8.24 -25.24
N ALA A 310 -8.80 -7.03 -25.12
CA ALA A 310 -9.56 -5.79 -25.07
C ALA A 310 -10.19 -5.43 -26.43
N LYS A 311 -9.44 -5.58 -27.54
CA LYS A 311 -9.92 -5.29 -28.90
C LYS A 311 -11.00 -6.27 -29.35
N ALA A 312 -10.87 -7.55 -28.99
CA ALA A 312 -11.81 -8.60 -29.37
C ALA A 312 -13.13 -8.56 -28.58
N LEU A 313 -13.24 -7.73 -27.54
CA LEU A 313 -14.38 -7.74 -26.63
C LEU A 313 -15.67 -7.21 -27.31
N PRO A 314 -16.74 -8.02 -27.45
CA PRO A 314 -17.98 -7.56 -28.05
C PRO A 314 -18.68 -6.52 -27.19
N GLU A 315 -19.37 -5.58 -27.83
CA GLU A 315 -20.17 -4.56 -27.13
C GLU A 315 -21.16 -5.19 -26.15
N GLY A 316 -21.29 -4.62 -24.95
CA GLY A 316 -22.18 -5.16 -23.91
C GLY A 316 -21.66 -6.41 -23.19
N THR A 317 -20.48 -6.92 -23.52
CA THR A 317 -19.77 -7.96 -22.76
C THR A 317 -18.85 -7.30 -21.74
N ARG A 318 -18.82 -7.81 -20.50
CA ARG A 318 -17.94 -7.32 -19.43
C ARG A 318 -17.04 -8.43 -18.91
N LEU A 319 -15.73 -8.21 -18.95
CA LEU A 319 -14.77 -9.10 -18.32
C LEU A 319 -14.88 -9.02 -16.79
N LYS A 320 -14.78 -10.18 -16.15
CA LYS A 320 -14.78 -10.34 -14.69
C LYS A 320 -13.42 -10.75 -14.18
N THR A 321 -12.84 -11.77 -14.79
CA THR A 321 -11.50 -12.24 -14.47
C THR A 321 -10.76 -12.62 -15.74
N VAL A 322 -9.46 -12.40 -15.75
CA VAL A 322 -8.56 -12.84 -16.83
C VAL A 322 -7.31 -13.41 -16.16
N GLU A 323 -7.01 -14.67 -16.43
CA GLU A 323 -5.81 -15.33 -15.97
C GLU A 323 -4.94 -15.71 -17.17
N LEU A 324 -3.69 -15.24 -17.15
CA LEU A 324 -2.66 -15.48 -18.14
C LEU A 324 -1.47 -16.15 -17.46
N GLY A 325 -1.15 -17.37 -17.85
CA GLY A 325 0.01 -18.12 -17.38
C GLY A 325 0.37 -19.21 -18.38
N GLU A 326 0.58 -20.44 -17.91
CA GLU A 326 0.64 -21.62 -18.80
C GLU A 326 -0.68 -21.86 -19.55
N THR A 327 -1.78 -21.44 -18.94
CA THR A 327 -3.11 -21.49 -19.52
C THR A 327 -3.73 -20.10 -19.55
N LEU A 328 -4.64 -19.90 -20.50
CA LEU A 328 -5.54 -18.76 -20.53
C LEU A 328 -6.87 -19.19 -19.88
N ALA A 329 -7.36 -18.42 -18.91
CA ALA A 329 -8.72 -18.55 -18.41
C ALA A 329 -9.39 -17.18 -18.36
N ILE A 330 -10.58 -17.06 -18.95
CA ILE A 330 -11.33 -15.80 -19.00
C ILE A 330 -12.71 -16.05 -18.44
N GLU A 331 -13.16 -15.17 -17.55
CA GLU A 331 -14.57 -15.08 -17.19
C GLU A 331 -15.17 -13.77 -17.66
N ALA A 332 -16.27 -13.87 -18.40
CA ALA A 332 -16.99 -12.73 -18.93
C ALA A 332 -18.48 -12.83 -18.59
N VAL A 333 -19.17 -11.69 -18.61
CA VAL A 333 -20.62 -11.61 -18.42
C VAL A 333 -21.24 -10.86 -19.58
N THR A 334 -22.26 -11.46 -20.19
CA THR A 334 -23.03 -10.85 -21.29
C THR A 334 -24.53 -11.02 -21.07
N ALA A 335 -25.32 -10.10 -21.59
CA ALA A 335 -26.77 -10.23 -21.66
C ALA A 335 -27.24 -11.09 -22.85
N GLN A 336 -26.45 -11.14 -23.92
CA GLN A 336 -26.83 -11.74 -25.20
C GLN A 336 -26.02 -13.02 -25.49
N PRO A 337 -26.66 -14.14 -25.87
CA PRO A 337 -25.96 -15.38 -26.22
C PRO A 337 -24.99 -15.22 -27.40
N GLU A 338 -25.40 -14.51 -28.44
CA GLU A 338 -24.67 -14.28 -29.68
C GLU A 338 -23.29 -13.64 -29.46
N HIS A 339 -23.14 -12.83 -28.40
CA HIS A 339 -21.84 -12.24 -28.03
C HIS A 339 -20.81 -13.29 -27.58
N THR A 340 -21.25 -14.48 -27.17
CA THR A 340 -20.35 -15.56 -26.75
C THR A 340 -19.59 -16.11 -27.96
N GLU A 341 -20.30 -16.43 -29.02
CA GLU A 341 -19.72 -16.97 -30.26
C GLU A 341 -18.88 -15.89 -30.97
N ALA A 342 -19.38 -14.65 -30.99
CA ALA A 342 -18.62 -13.52 -31.51
C ALA A 342 -17.29 -13.32 -30.76
N TYR A 343 -17.30 -13.41 -29.43
CA TYR A 343 -16.07 -13.27 -28.65
C TYR A 343 -15.09 -14.41 -28.88
N LEU A 344 -15.59 -15.66 -28.94
CA LEU A 344 -14.75 -16.83 -29.25
C LEU A 344 -14.08 -16.71 -30.61
N ASN A 345 -14.85 -16.37 -31.65
CA ASN A 345 -14.33 -16.21 -33.00
C ASN A 345 -13.29 -15.09 -33.06
N ALA A 346 -13.58 -13.94 -32.44
CA ALA A 346 -12.64 -12.82 -32.38
C ALA A 346 -11.33 -13.18 -31.66
N LEU A 347 -11.38 -13.99 -30.60
CA LEU A 347 -10.18 -14.47 -29.91
C LEU A 347 -9.37 -15.46 -30.76
N GLN A 348 -10.05 -16.36 -31.49
CA GLN A 348 -9.40 -17.31 -32.39
C GLN A 348 -8.74 -16.59 -33.58
N GLU A 349 -9.45 -15.65 -34.22
CA GLU A 349 -8.92 -14.80 -35.29
C GLU A 349 -7.70 -13.98 -34.86
N ALA A 350 -7.64 -13.62 -33.57
CA ALA A 350 -6.56 -12.82 -33.04
C ALA A 350 -5.39 -13.63 -32.44
N GLY A 351 -5.33 -14.94 -32.71
CA GLY A 351 -4.17 -15.79 -32.41
C GLY A 351 -4.30 -16.64 -31.14
N PHE A 352 -5.48 -16.73 -30.52
CA PHE A 352 -5.74 -17.66 -29.42
C PHE A 352 -6.40 -18.95 -29.93
N GLU A 353 -5.70 -19.67 -30.81
CA GLU A 353 -6.23 -20.81 -31.59
C GLU A 353 -6.84 -21.97 -30.77
N ALA A 354 -6.48 -22.09 -29.49
CA ALA A 354 -7.00 -23.14 -28.59
C ALA A 354 -8.09 -22.65 -27.61
N VAL A 355 -8.61 -21.43 -27.77
CA VAL A 355 -9.66 -20.91 -26.89
C VAL A 355 -11.01 -21.54 -27.21
N HIS A 356 -11.64 -22.10 -26.18
CA HIS A 356 -12.95 -22.73 -26.24
C HIS A 356 -13.81 -22.33 -25.03
N LEU A 357 -15.13 -22.44 -25.20
CA LEU A 357 -16.09 -22.26 -24.11
C LEU A 357 -16.05 -23.48 -23.18
N ALA A 358 -15.48 -23.31 -21.99
CA ALA A 358 -15.48 -24.35 -20.97
C ALA A 358 -16.85 -24.45 -20.28
N GLN A 359 -17.49 -23.30 -20.03
CA GLN A 359 -18.78 -23.28 -19.33
C GLN A 359 -19.59 -22.02 -19.61
N MET A 360 -20.92 -22.17 -19.68
CA MET A 360 -21.87 -21.06 -19.66
C MET A 360 -22.92 -21.28 -18.57
N ARG A 361 -23.12 -20.30 -17.68
CA ARG A 361 -24.15 -20.35 -16.64
C ARG A 361 -25.02 -19.09 -16.67
N ARG A 362 -26.32 -19.23 -16.43
CA ARG A 362 -27.17 -18.08 -16.11
C ARG A 362 -26.93 -17.64 -14.67
N THR A 363 -26.75 -16.35 -14.50
CA THR A 363 -26.69 -15.68 -13.20
C THR A 363 -28.09 -15.43 -12.65
N GLU A 364 -28.20 -15.14 -11.36
CA GLU A 364 -29.47 -14.82 -10.69
C GLU A 364 -30.19 -13.59 -11.29
N HIS A 365 -29.45 -12.74 -12.02
CA HIS A 365 -29.98 -11.55 -12.69
C HIS A 365 -30.24 -11.75 -14.18
N GLY A 366 -30.26 -13.00 -14.66
CA GLY A 366 -30.56 -13.33 -16.07
C GLY A 366 -29.38 -13.15 -17.04
N LEU A 367 -28.28 -12.52 -16.62
CA LEU A 367 -27.04 -12.43 -17.40
C LEU A 367 -26.37 -13.81 -17.53
N ARG A 368 -25.60 -14.03 -18.59
CA ARG A 368 -24.83 -15.24 -18.82
C ARG A 368 -23.39 -15.00 -18.40
N ARG A 369 -22.86 -15.85 -17.50
CA ARG A 369 -21.44 -15.93 -17.17
C ARG A 369 -20.80 -16.97 -18.08
N LEU A 370 -19.79 -16.54 -18.82
CA LEU A 370 -18.99 -17.33 -19.75
C LEU A 370 -17.66 -17.64 -19.09
N SER A 371 -17.18 -18.87 -19.23
CA SER A 371 -15.84 -19.29 -18.87
C SER A 371 -15.16 -19.83 -20.11
N LEU A 372 -14.12 -19.13 -20.57
CA LEU A 372 -13.30 -19.51 -21.71
C LEU A 372 -11.96 -20.05 -21.20
N ARG A 373 -11.43 -21.07 -21.88
CA ARG A 373 -10.11 -21.64 -21.58
C ARG A 373 -9.32 -21.83 -22.86
N GLY A 374 -8.00 -21.68 -22.78
CA GLY A 374 -7.11 -21.94 -23.90
C GLY A 374 -5.65 -21.99 -23.48
N ARG A 375 -4.75 -21.95 -24.46
CA ARG A 375 -3.31 -21.80 -24.26
C ARG A 375 -2.83 -20.58 -25.04
N PRO A 376 -2.12 -19.64 -24.41
CA PRO A 376 -1.53 -18.53 -25.12
C PRO A 376 -0.32 -19.01 -25.94
N GLN A 377 -0.11 -18.48 -27.14
CA GLN A 377 1.02 -18.85 -27.99
C GLN A 377 2.27 -18.06 -27.58
N LEU A 378 3.33 -18.78 -27.20
CA LEU A 378 4.64 -18.17 -26.92
C LEU A 378 5.42 -18.01 -28.22
N ARG A 379 6.18 -16.91 -28.33
CA ARG A 379 7.19 -16.75 -29.37
C ARG A 379 8.51 -17.30 -28.85
N ASP A 380 9.25 -17.98 -29.70
CA ASP A 380 10.61 -18.44 -29.41
C ASP A 380 11.57 -17.26 -29.58
N GLU A 381 11.84 -16.55 -28.49
CA GLU A 381 12.91 -15.55 -28.44
C GLU A 381 14.01 -16.00 -27.47
N PRO A 382 15.29 -15.71 -27.79
CA PRO A 382 16.40 -16.11 -26.94
C PRO A 382 16.34 -15.38 -25.60
N PRO A 383 16.70 -16.05 -24.49
CA PRO A 383 16.63 -15.46 -23.15
C PRO A 383 17.56 -14.25 -23.05
N ALA A 384 17.09 -13.20 -22.38
CA ALA A 384 17.91 -12.03 -22.13
C ALA A 384 19.04 -12.35 -21.13
N ALA A 385 20.19 -11.67 -21.28
CA ALA A 385 21.29 -11.81 -20.33
C ALA A 385 20.86 -11.36 -18.93
N PRO A 386 21.25 -12.09 -17.87
CA PRO A 386 20.87 -11.74 -16.50
C PRO A 386 21.48 -10.38 -16.10
N PRO A 387 20.72 -9.51 -15.42
CA PRO A 387 21.22 -8.24 -14.92
C PRO A 387 22.12 -8.43 -13.68
N GLU A 388 23.17 -7.62 -13.57
CA GLU A 388 24.10 -7.55 -12.42
C GLU A 388 23.44 -6.88 -11.19
N THR A 389 22.26 -7.32 -10.77
CA THR A 389 21.50 -6.67 -9.68
C THR A 389 21.10 -7.65 -8.59
N THR A 390 21.19 -7.20 -7.34
CA THR A 390 20.81 -8.03 -6.20
C THR A 390 19.29 -8.22 -6.14
N LEU A 391 18.82 -9.32 -5.55
CA LEU A 391 17.38 -9.55 -5.31
C LEU A 391 16.70 -8.38 -4.56
N ARG A 392 17.43 -7.73 -3.65
CA ARG A 392 16.92 -6.59 -2.88
C ARG A 392 16.70 -5.37 -3.77
N GLU A 393 17.59 -5.13 -4.73
CA GLU A 393 17.45 -4.05 -5.70
C GLU A 393 16.31 -4.36 -6.68
N GLN A 394 16.24 -5.59 -7.20
CA GLN A 394 15.14 -6.01 -8.09
C GLN A 394 13.75 -5.78 -7.44
N LEU A 395 13.58 -6.14 -6.16
CA LEU A 395 12.32 -5.90 -5.42
C LEU A 395 12.08 -4.41 -5.13
N GLY A 396 13.14 -3.65 -4.82
CA GLY A 396 13.06 -2.21 -4.59
C GLY A 396 12.65 -1.44 -5.86
N ASP A 397 13.19 -1.86 -7.00
CA ASP A 397 12.87 -1.30 -8.32
C ASP A 397 11.42 -1.57 -8.69
N LEU A 398 10.93 -2.78 -8.41
CA LEU A 398 9.55 -3.19 -8.66
C LEU A 398 8.55 -2.27 -7.95
N SER A 399 8.78 -1.99 -6.66
CA SER A 399 7.93 -1.05 -5.92
C SER A 399 7.98 0.37 -6.48
N ARG A 400 9.15 0.84 -6.93
CA ARG A 400 9.33 2.20 -7.48
C ARG A 400 8.66 2.35 -8.84
N GLU A 401 8.79 1.34 -9.70
CA GLU A 401 8.22 1.35 -11.05
C GLU A 401 6.69 1.28 -11.00
N LEU A 402 6.11 0.46 -10.12
CA LEU A 402 4.66 0.43 -9.91
C LEU A 402 4.15 1.81 -9.48
N GLU A 403 4.81 2.45 -8.51
CA GLU A 403 4.46 3.80 -8.07
C GLU A 403 4.59 4.84 -9.19
N ALA A 404 5.64 4.74 -10.03
CA ALA A 404 5.86 5.62 -11.17
C ALA A 404 4.74 5.54 -12.22
N HIS A 405 4.14 4.36 -12.41
CA HIS A 405 2.98 4.16 -13.29
C HIS A 405 1.64 4.44 -12.58
N GLY A 406 1.64 4.91 -11.33
CA GLY A 406 0.43 5.19 -10.56
C GLY A 406 -0.31 3.95 -10.08
N LEU A 407 0.34 2.78 -10.10
CA LEU A 407 -0.17 1.52 -9.58
C LEU A 407 0.11 1.42 -8.07
N VAL A 408 -0.83 0.84 -7.33
CA VAL A 408 -0.72 0.65 -5.89
C VAL A 408 -0.33 -0.80 -5.62
N LEU A 409 0.87 -1.03 -5.10
CA LEU A 409 1.26 -2.32 -4.54
C LEU A 409 0.59 -2.50 -3.17
N GLU A 410 -0.39 -3.40 -3.09
CA GLU A 410 -1.10 -3.74 -1.85
C GLU A 410 -0.36 -4.77 -1.01
N ASP A 411 0.27 -5.75 -1.67
CA ASP A 411 1.05 -6.79 -1.01
C ASP A 411 2.20 -7.25 -1.91
N LEU A 412 3.31 -7.66 -1.28
CA LEU A 412 4.47 -8.24 -1.94
C LEU A 412 4.98 -9.38 -1.07
N HIS A 413 4.95 -10.58 -1.65
CA HIS A 413 5.50 -11.78 -1.03
C HIS A 413 6.63 -12.32 -1.90
N ARG A 414 7.80 -12.50 -1.28
CA ARG A 414 8.86 -13.33 -1.86
C ARG A 414 8.57 -14.78 -1.51
N GLN A 415 8.69 -15.66 -2.49
CA GLN A 415 8.63 -17.10 -2.32
C GLN A 415 9.84 -17.73 -3.03
N GLU A 416 10.49 -18.68 -2.37
CA GLU A 416 11.45 -19.57 -3.01
C GLU A 416 10.66 -20.73 -3.62
N GLY A 417 10.81 -20.93 -4.92
CA GLY A 417 10.21 -22.01 -5.69
C GLY A 417 11.06 -23.27 -5.65
N ASP A 418 10.59 -24.30 -6.34
CA ASP A 418 11.40 -25.47 -6.64
C ASP A 418 12.51 -25.05 -7.64
N ASP A 419 13.68 -25.70 -7.60
CA ASP A 419 14.84 -25.44 -8.48
C ASP A 419 15.55 -24.08 -8.30
N ASP A 420 15.73 -23.61 -7.05
CA ASP A 420 16.43 -22.35 -6.69
C ASP A 420 15.84 -21.07 -7.32
N GLU A 421 14.62 -21.16 -7.86
CA GLU A 421 13.92 -20.03 -8.44
C GLU A 421 13.36 -19.11 -7.36
N VAL A 422 13.61 -17.80 -7.47
CA VAL A 422 13.05 -16.81 -6.55
C VAL A 422 11.92 -16.08 -7.25
N VAL A 423 10.73 -16.12 -6.66
CA VAL A 423 9.51 -15.56 -7.24
C VAL A 423 8.96 -14.44 -6.36
N ALA A 424 8.51 -13.35 -6.99
CA ALA A 424 7.78 -12.26 -6.35
C ALA A 424 6.29 -12.35 -6.72
N ARG A 425 5.44 -12.51 -5.70
CA ARG A 425 3.98 -12.42 -5.82
C ARG A 425 3.54 -11.03 -5.40
N LEU A 426 2.88 -10.34 -6.31
CA LEU A 426 2.47 -8.95 -6.22
C LEU A 426 0.96 -8.88 -6.24
N HIS A 427 0.37 -8.14 -5.31
CA HIS A 427 -1.03 -7.74 -5.39
C HIS A 427 -1.09 -6.25 -5.69
N ILE A 428 -1.64 -5.89 -6.84
CA ILE A 428 -1.58 -4.55 -7.42
C ILE A 428 -2.99 -4.04 -7.67
N ALA A 429 -3.29 -2.80 -7.29
CA ALA A 429 -4.55 -2.13 -7.60
C ALA A 429 -4.28 -0.86 -8.42
N GLY A 430 -5.05 -0.65 -9.50
CA GLY A 430 -4.82 0.49 -10.38
C GLY A 430 -5.80 0.58 -11.54
N GLU A 431 -5.51 1.47 -12.48
CA GLU A 431 -6.23 1.55 -13.74
C GLU A 431 -5.65 0.57 -14.78
N TYR A 432 -6.47 0.16 -15.74
CA TYR A 432 -6.06 -0.78 -16.78
C TYR A 432 -4.95 -0.22 -17.67
N ALA A 433 -5.04 1.06 -18.05
CA ALA A 433 -4.03 1.72 -18.85
C ALA A 433 -2.65 1.70 -18.16
N ALA A 434 -2.62 2.07 -16.87
CA ALA A 434 -1.41 2.05 -16.06
C ALA A 434 -0.80 0.64 -15.93
N LEU A 435 -1.63 -0.39 -15.71
CA LEU A 435 -1.15 -1.77 -15.61
C LEU A 435 -0.57 -2.23 -16.95
N ARG A 436 -1.26 -1.94 -18.05
CA ARG A 436 -0.81 -2.26 -19.40
C ARG A 436 0.52 -1.57 -19.73
N GLU A 437 0.67 -0.29 -19.39
CA GLU A 437 1.90 0.48 -19.64
C GLU A 437 3.06 -0.09 -18.84
N TRP A 438 2.85 -0.40 -17.56
CA TRP A 438 3.88 -1.04 -16.74
C TRP A 438 4.27 -2.42 -17.27
N LEU A 439 3.30 -3.26 -17.66
CA LEU A 439 3.59 -4.58 -18.25
C LEU A 439 4.33 -4.46 -19.59
N ALA A 440 4.06 -3.43 -20.39
CA ALA A 440 4.79 -3.15 -21.63
C ALA A 440 6.24 -2.72 -21.35
N ALA A 441 6.44 -1.81 -20.39
CA ALA A 441 7.78 -1.44 -19.93
C ALA A 441 8.53 -2.66 -19.37
N GLU A 442 7.82 -3.54 -18.66
CA GLU A 442 8.39 -4.76 -18.10
C GLU A 442 8.77 -5.80 -19.16
N ALA A 443 7.97 -5.93 -20.22
CA ALA A 443 8.27 -6.74 -21.39
C ALA A 443 9.57 -6.33 -22.08
N GLU A 444 9.86 -5.03 -22.11
CA GLU A 444 11.08 -4.47 -22.68
C GLU A 444 12.26 -4.52 -21.71
N SER A 445 12.00 -4.47 -20.41
CA SER A 445 13.05 -4.45 -19.39
C SER A 445 13.52 -5.87 -19.09
N SER A 446 14.69 -6.27 -19.58
CA SER A 446 15.36 -7.53 -19.23
C SER A 446 15.80 -7.62 -17.75
N ARG A 447 15.24 -6.79 -16.85
CA ARG A 447 15.62 -6.66 -15.44
C ARG A 447 15.11 -7.80 -14.57
N ARG A 448 14.08 -8.50 -15.02
CA ARG A 448 13.44 -9.64 -14.34
C ARG A 448 13.56 -10.86 -15.22
N ARG A 449 13.48 -12.05 -14.63
CA ARG A 449 13.61 -13.30 -15.38
C ARG A 449 12.37 -13.59 -16.23
N GLY A 450 11.18 -13.21 -15.75
CA GLY A 450 9.95 -13.40 -16.51
C GLY A 450 8.69 -13.28 -15.68
N VAL A 451 7.53 -13.57 -16.29
CA VAL A 451 6.22 -13.59 -15.62
C VAL A 451 5.63 -15.00 -15.72
N HIS A 452 5.39 -15.63 -14.58
CA HIS A 452 4.72 -16.94 -14.55
C HIS A 452 3.21 -16.83 -14.70
N ARG A 453 2.63 -15.82 -14.03
CA ARG A 453 1.18 -15.69 -13.92
C ARG A 453 0.76 -14.23 -13.75
N LEU A 454 -0.29 -13.84 -14.46
CA LEU A 454 -1.03 -12.60 -14.30
C LEU A 454 -2.50 -12.93 -14.13
N HIS A 455 -3.12 -12.48 -13.05
CA HIS A 455 -4.54 -12.66 -12.79
C HIS A 455 -5.20 -11.31 -12.54
N LEU A 456 -6.08 -10.90 -13.45
CA LEU A 456 -6.84 -9.66 -13.38
C LEU A 456 -8.23 -9.92 -12.83
N HIS A 457 -8.68 -9.02 -11.96
CA HIS A 457 -9.99 -9.01 -11.36
C HIS A 457 -10.66 -7.65 -11.58
N ALA A 458 -11.90 -7.68 -12.06
CA ALA A 458 -12.71 -6.48 -12.14
C ALA A 458 -13.09 -6.00 -10.73
N ALA A 459 -12.57 -4.82 -10.34
CA ALA A 459 -12.96 -4.10 -9.14
C ALA A 459 -13.97 -2.97 -9.49
N GLU A 460 -14.21 -2.03 -8.58
CA GLU A 460 -15.07 -0.87 -8.85
C GLU A 460 -14.43 0.02 -9.94
N PRO A 461 -15.08 0.24 -11.11
CA PRO A 461 -14.52 1.07 -12.17
C PRO A 461 -14.13 2.46 -11.65
N PRO A 462 -12.97 3.02 -12.06
CA PRO A 462 -12.06 2.53 -13.11
C PRO A 462 -10.98 1.55 -12.62
N ARG A 463 -11.08 1.07 -11.38
CA ARG A 463 -10.03 0.25 -10.75
C ARG A 463 -10.16 -1.22 -11.10
N LEU A 464 -9.02 -1.87 -11.26
CA LEU A 464 -8.85 -3.32 -11.30
C LEU A 464 -7.86 -3.75 -10.21
N GLU A 465 -7.98 -5.00 -9.81
CA GLU A 465 -7.01 -5.69 -8.97
C GLU A 465 -6.26 -6.72 -9.83
N ALA A 466 -4.95 -6.83 -9.65
CA ALA A 466 -4.08 -7.72 -10.39
C ALA A 466 -3.18 -8.49 -9.41
N GLU A 467 -3.18 -9.81 -9.51
CA GLU A 467 -2.17 -10.66 -8.88
C GLU A 467 -1.13 -11.04 -9.94
N VAL A 468 0.14 -10.68 -9.72
CA VAL A 468 1.23 -10.94 -10.66
C VAL A 468 2.30 -11.77 -9.97
N THR A 469 2.75 -12.84 -10.63
CA THR A 469 3.82 -13.72 -10.16
C THR A 469 5.01 -13.60 -11.12
N ILE A 470 6.08 -12.97 -10.64
CA ILE A 470 7.26 -12.60 -11.43
C ILE A 470 8.47 -13.41 -10.98
N ALA A 471 9.18 -14.01 -11.92
CA ALA A 471 10.45 -14.68 -11.70
C ALA A 471 11.57 -13.63 -11.57
N LEU A 472 12.37 -13.74 -10.52
CA LEU A 472 13.55 -12.89 -10.29
C LEU A 472 14.82 -13.64 -10.68
N HIS A 473 15.87 -12.90 -11.04
CA HIS A 473 17.17 -13.52 -11.28
C HIS A 473 17.80 -13.95 -9.94
N PRO A 474 18.34 -15.18 -9.84
CA PRO A 474 19.01 -15.63 -8.63
C PRO A 474 20.23 -14.72 -8.34
N PRO A 475 20.63 -14.59 -7.07
CA PRO A 475 21.83 -13.84 -6.72
C PRO A 475 23.05 -14.54 -7.32
N GLU A 476 23.95 -13.79 -7.98
CA GLU A 476 25.26 -14.34 -8.35
C GLU A 476 25.97 -14.83 -7.08
N VAL A 477 26.22 -16.14 -7.01
CA VAL A 477 27.14 -16.71 -6.03
C VAL A 477 28.54 -16.33 -6.53
N GLN A 478 29.09 -15.22 -6.03
CA GLN A 478 30.52 -14.99 -6.18
C GLN A 478 31.26 -16.09 -5.39
N PRO A 479 32.19 -16.83 -6.02
CA PRO A 479 32.94 -17.91 -5.38
C PRO A 479 33.86 -17.43 -4.26
#